data_AF-A0A7C6HS69-F1
#
_entry.id   AF-A0A7C6HS69-F1
#
_cell.length_a   1.000
_cell.length_b   1.000
_cell.length_c   1.000
_cell.angle_alpha   90.00
_cell.angle_beta   90.00
_cell.angle_gamma   90.00
#
_symmetry.space_group_name_H-M   'P 1'
#
loop_
_entity.id
_entity.type
_entity.pdbx_description
1 polymer ?
#
loop_
_entity_poly.entity_id
_entity_poly.type
_entity_poly.pdbx_seq_one_letter_code
_entity_poly.pdbx_strand_id
1 'polypeptide(L)'
;MCGRYAASANPDELIEAFEIDVDASAEPSRSVLVNPQQPPVGEPDYNMAPTKQAPVVLTRAPRAAREGTEPGEAVRQLRHLTWGLVPSWSRDVKAGVRMINARSETLLTSRAYASAARSRRCLVPARGWYEWQASPVATDAKGKPRKQPFFISDPEEPIIAFAGLYEFWRDRTVADSADPMAWLTTFTIITTDADPGLDRIHDRQPLVLEPADWSTWLDPALTDESDIADLLAFSRPGRFTAYPVSRAVSSNRSNGPHLIDPVAADELVGVVDPETGEIIGG
;
A
#
# COMPACT_ATOMS: atom_id res chain seq x y z
N MET A 1 6.21 9.59 -3.26
CA MET A 1 4.78 9.25 -3.08
C MET A 1 4.70 7.83 -3.56
N CYS A 2 4.54 6.89 -2.62
CA CYS A 2 4.64 5.47 -2.89
C CYS A 2 3.49 5.01 -3.80
N GLY A 3 3.79 4.89 -5.09
CA GLY A 3 2.84 4.52 -6.16
C GLY A 3 3.12 3.17 -6.81
N ARG A 4 4.07 2.39 -6.26
CA ARG A 4 4.37 1.04 -6.72
C ARG A 4 5.01 0.22 -5.61
N TYR A 5 4.65 -1.05 -5.50
CA TYR A 5 5.31 -1.97 -4.58
C TYR A 5 5.24 -3.41 -5.09
N ALA A 6 5.95 -4.32 -4.42
CA ALA A 6 5.90 -5.75 -4.71
C ALA A 6 4.98 -6.46 -3.71
N ALA A 7 3.83 -6.94 -4.18
CA ALA A 7 2.85 -7.75 -3.46
C ALA A 7 2.96 -9.22 -3.92
N SER A 8 4.15 -9.82 -3.74
CA SER A 8 4.48 -11.13 -4.29
C SER A 8 4.54 -12.28 -3.26
N ALA A 9 4.26 -12.00 -1.98
CA ALA A 9 4.07 -13.04 -0.98
C ALA A 9 2.85 -13.90 -1.34
N ASN A 10 2.97 -15.22 -1.15
CA ASN A 10 1.84 -16.11 -1.39
C ASN A 10 0.84 -16.04 -0.21
N PRO A 11 -0.43 -16.48 -0.40
CA PRO A 11 -1.44 -16.39 0.65
C PRO A 11 -1.07 -17.12 1.94
N ASP A 12 -0.45 -18.30 1.87
CA ASP A 12 -0.09 -19.08 3.06
C ASP A 12 0.96 -18.36 3.93
N GLU A 13 1.96 -17.75 3.29
CA GLU A 13 2.95 -16.88 3.96
C GLU A 13 2.27 -15.70 4.67
N LEU A 14 1.26 -15.09 4.04
CA LEU A 14 0.52 -13.98 4.64
C LEU A 14 -0.37 -14.45 5.79
N ILE A 15 -1.00 -15.62 5.67
CA ILE A 15 -1.82 -16.20 6.73
C ILE A 15 -0.99 -16.47 7.97
N GLU A 16 0.20 -17.04 7.79
CA GLU A 16 1.13 -17.32 8.89
C GLU A 16 1.70 -16.02 9.48
N ALA A 17 2.30 -15.16 8.65
CA ALA A 17 3.01 -13.96 9.12
C ALA A 17 2.09 -12.99 9.87
N PHE A 18 0.84 -12.84 9.43
CA PHE A 18 -0.11 -11.91 10.03
C PHE A 18 -1.12 -12.58 10.97
N GLU A 19 -0.96 -13.87 11.29
CA GLU A 19 -1.87 -14.61 12.19
C GLU A 19 -3.34 -14.45 11.78
N ILE A 20 -3.66 -14.76 10.52
CA ILE A 20 -5.00 -14.52 9.96
C ILE A 20 -6.01 -15.54 10.50
N ASP A 21 -7.09 -15.06 11.10
CA ASP A 21 -8.20 -15.90 11.59
C ASP A 21 -9.11 -16.37 10.44
N VAL A 22 -9.35 -15.50 9.47
CA VAL A 22 -10.26 -15.75 8.34
C VAL A 22 -9.62 -15.34 7.02
N ASP A 23 -9.33 -16.33 6.17
CA ASP A 23 -9.02 -16.07 4.77
C ASP A 23 -10.30 -15.79 3.98
N ALA A 24 -10.51 -14.52 3.63
CA ALA A 24 -11.62 -14.04 2.81
C ALA A 24 -11.13 -13.56 1.43
N SER A 25 -9.94 -14.02 1.00
CA SER A 25 -9.33 -13.65 -0.29
C SER A 25 -10.11 -14.17 -1.50
N ALA A 26 -10.86 -15.27 -1.34
CA ALA A 26 -11.72 -15.87 -2.34
C ALA A 26 -13.13 -15.23 -2.44
N GLU A 27 -13.49 -14.32 -1.53
CA GLU A 27 -14.78 -13.64 -1.59
C GLU A 27 -14.89 -12.77 -2.86
N PRO A 28 -16.06 -12.76 -3.54
CA PRO A 28 -16.29 -11.87 -4.66
C PRO A 28 -16.06 -10.41 -4.27
N SER A 29 -15.24 -9.72 -5.05
CA SER A 29 -14.93 -8.31 -4.85
C SER A 29 -15.10 -7.56 -6.17
N ARG A 30 -15.76 -6.40 -6.09
CA ARG A 30 -15.94 -5.55 -7.26
C ARG A 30 -14.60 -4.92 -7.65
N SER A 31 -14.26 -5.01 -8.94
CA SER A 31 -13.14 -4.28 -9.54
C SER A 31 -13.57 -2.95 -10.16
N VAL A 32 -12.65 -1.98 -10.19
CA VAL A 32 -12.80 -0.70 -10.91
C VAL A 32 -12.13 -0.72 -12.29
N LEU A 33 -11.43 -1.80 -12.63
CA LEU A 33 -10.73 -1.94 -13.91
C LEU A 33 -11.71 -2.33 -15.02
N VAL A 34 -11.51 -1.75 -16.21
CA VAL A 34 -12.27 -2.12 -17.41
C VAL A 34 -11.85 -3.50 -17.94
N ASN A 35 -10.56 -3.79 -17.86
CA ASN A 35 -9.99 -5.07 -18.26
C ASN A 35 -9.61 -5.88 -17.00
N PRO A 36 -9.58 -7.22 -17.09
CA PRO A 36 -9.05 -8.04 -16.01
C PRO A 36 -7.66 -7.58 -15.57
N GLN A 37 -7.44 -7.58 -14.26
CA GLN A 37 -6.13 -7.28 -13.70
C GLN A 37 -5.07 -8.25 -14.21
N GLN A 38 -3.85 -7.74 -14.43
CA GLN A 38 -2.68 -8.54 -14.77
C GLN A 38 -1.55 -8.20 -13.80
N PRO A 39 -1.01 -9.19 -13.05
CA PRO A 39 -1.45 -10.59 -12.99
C PRO A 39 -2.85 -10.74 -12.37
N PRO A 40 -3.52 -11.89 -12.48
CA PRO A 40 -4.80 -12.13 -11.81
C PRO A 40 -4.73 -11.84 -10.30
N VAL A 41 -5.87 -11.45 -9.72
CA VAL A 41 -5.96 -11.20 -8.27
C VAL A 41 -5.61 -12.47 -7.50
N GLY A 42 -4.76 -12.37 -6.48
CA GLY A 42 -4.26 -13.50 -5.70
C GLY A 42 -2.95 -14.11 -6.22
N GLU A 43 -2.55 -13.77 -7.44
CA GLU A 43 -1.24 -14.17 -7.98
C GLU A 43 -0.14 -13.18 -7.55
N PRO A 44 1.12 -13.63 -7.42
CA PRO A 44 2.24 -12.75 -7.10
C PRO A 44 2.38 -11.57 -8.06
N ASP A 45 2.30 -10.35 -7.53
CA ASP A 45 2.45 -9.11 -8.30
C ASP A 45 3.69 -8.33 -7.84
N TYR A 46 4.78 -8.45 -8.60
CA TYR A 46 6.02 -7.72 -8.35
C TYR A 46 5.91 -6.25 -8.75
N ASN A 47 4.82 -5.84 -9.40
CA ASN A 47 4.61 -4.49 -9.88
C ASN A 47 3.17 -4.02 -9.59
N MET A 48 2.79 -4.13 -8.32
CA MET A 48 1.48 -3.70 -7.81
C MET A 48 1.35 -2.18 -8.01
N ALA A 49 0.24 -1.78 -8.63
CA ALA A 49 -0.01 -0.40 -9.05
C ALA A 49 -1.40 0.05 -8.57
N PRO A 50 -1.64 1.35 -8.42
CA PRO A 50 -2.96 1.88 -8.11
C PRO A 50 -4.06 1.30 -9.01
N THR A 51 -5.29 1.25 -8.49
CA THR A 51 -6.51 0.65 -9.06
C THR A 51 -6.54 -0.87 -9.16
N LYS A 52 -5.39 -1.55 -9.00
CA LYS A 52 -5.35 -2.99 -8.80
C LYS A 52 -5.90 -3.37 -7.42
N GLN A 53 -6.39 -4.60 -7.32
CA GLN A 53 -6.71 -5.26 -6.08
C GLN A 53 -5.46 -5.95 -5.52
N ALA A 54 -5.19 -5.71 -4.24
CA ALA A 54 -4.04 -6.23 -3.52
C ALA A 54 -4.47 -6.96 -2.24
N PRO A 55 -3.67 -7.92 -1.74
CA PRO A 55 -3.89 -8.51 -0.42
C PRO A 55 -3.75 -7.41 0.65
N VAL A 56 -4.72 -7.37 1.57
CA VAL A 56 -4.78 -6.41 2.68
C VAL A 56 -5.29 -7.16 3.90
N VAL A 57 -4.64 -6.91 5.05
CA VAL A 57 -5.02 -7.46 6.34
C VAL A 57 -5.82 -6.42 7.11
N LEU A 58 -7.00 -6.81 7.61
CA LEU A 58 -7.86 -5.93 8.40
C LEU A 58 -8.54 -6.73 9.50
N THR A 59 -8.89 -6.07 10.61
CA THR A 59 -9.68 -6.69 11.67
C THR A 59 -11.09 -6.12 11.65
N ARG A 60 -12.10 -6.99 11.69
CA ARG A 60 -13.50 -6.57 11.77
C ARG A 60 -14.34 -7.58 12.54
N ALA A 61 -15.34 -7.08 13.26
CA ALA A 61 -16.42 -7.92 13.77
C ALA A 61 -17.24 -8.48 12.59
N PRO A 62 -17.55 -9.79 12.56
CA PRO A 62 -18.52 -10.36 11.65
C PRO A 62 -19.83 -9.60 11.77
N ARG A 63 -20.46 -9.31 10.61
CA ARG A 63 -21.77 -8.66 10.60
C ARG A 63 -22.76 -9.56 11.34
N ALA A 64 -23.53 -8.97 12.25
CA ALA A 64 -24.58 -9.66 12.98
C ALA A 64 -25.44 -10.51 12.02
N ALA A 65 -25.58 -11.80 12.31
CA ALA A 65 -26.28 -12.75 11.44
C ALA A 65 -27.77 -12.40 11.27
N ARG A 66 -28.34 -11.68 12.25
CA ARG A 66 -29.69 -11.12 12.23
C ARG A 66 -29.71 -9.74 12.87
N GLU A 67 -30.64 -8.92 12.44
CA GLU A 67 -30.94 -7.63 13.07
C GLU A 67 -31.26 -7.85 14.56
N GLY A 68 -30.57 -7.14 15.46
CA GLY A 68 -30.72 -7.29 16.91
C GLY A 68 -29.87 -8.39 17.57
N THR A 69 -28.94 -9.02 16.84
CA THR A 69 -27.87 -9.84 17.45
C THR A 69 -26.60 -9.02 17.63
N GLU A 70 -25.90 -9.24 18.74
CA GLU A 70 -24.58 -8.62 18.97
C GLU A 70 -23.62 -9.06 17.86
N PRO A 71 -22.74 -8.17 17.37
CA PRO A 71 -21.66 -8.54 16.47
C PRO A 71 -20.80 -9.65 17.09
N GLY A 72 -20.28 -10.54 16.26
CA GLY A 72 -19.28 -11.50 16.71
C GLY A 72 -17.99 -10.81 17.14
N GLU A 73 -17.10 -11.56 17.81
CA GLU A 73 -15.76 -11.09 18.14
C GLU A 73 -15.02 -10.60 16.88
N ALA A 74 -14.22 -9.55 17.02
CA ALA A 74 -13.44 -9.04 15.90
C ALA A 74 -12.40 -10.07 15.46
N VAL A 75 -12.42 -10.41 14.18
CA VAL A 75 -11.49 -11.39 13.58
C VAL A 75 -10.56 -10.68 12.59
N ARG A 76 -9.30 -11.10 12.57
CA ARG A 76 -8.30 -10.66 11.59
C ARG A 76 -8.51 -11.40 10.28
N GLN A 77 -8.59 -10.65 9.18
CA GLN A 77 -8.96 -11.17 7.87
C GLN A 77 -7.94 -10.78 6.80
N LEU A 78 -7.65 -11.72 5.91
CA LEU A 78 -6.96 -11.45 4.65
C LEU A 78 -7.99 -11.24 3.54
N ARG A 79 -7.93 -10.12 2.81
CA ARG A 79 -8.87 -9.78 1.73
C ARG A 79 -8.17 -9.11 0.56
N HIS A 80 -8.81 -9.14 -0.62
CA HIS A 80 -8.39 -8.37 -1.78
C HIS A 80 -9.15 -7.04 -1.88
N LEU A 81 -8.46 -5.92 -1.75
CA LEU A 81 -9.05 -4.57 -1.78
C LEU A 81 -8.47 -3.75 -2.93
N THR A 82 -9.26 -2.83 -3.50
CA THR A 82 -8.80 -1.94 -4.59
C THR A 82 -7.93 -0.80 -4.05
N TRP A 83 -6.72 -0.62 -4.60
CA TRP A 83 -5.83 0.48 -4.21
C TRP A 83 -6.27 1.82 -4.80
N GLY A 84 -6.63 2.76 -3.93
CA GLY A 84 -7.16 4.08 -4.26
C GLY A 84 -8.47 4.29 -3.52
N LEU A 85 -8.40 4.90 -2.33
CA LEU A 85 -9.53 4.97 -1.41
C LEU A 85 -10.69 5.79 -1.98
N VAL A 86 -11.89 5.22 -1.99
CA VAL A 86 -13.12 5.90 -2.36
C VAL A 86 -13.90 6.17 -1.06
N PRO A 87 -14.02 7.44 -0.62
CA PRO A 87 -14.81 7.75 0.56
C PRO A 87 -16.26 7.30 0.41
N SER A 88 -16.87 6.81 1.48
CA SER A 88 -18.26 6.31 1.48
C SER A 88 -19.29 7.34 0.97
N TRP A 89 -19.02 8.64 1.11
CA TRP A 89 -19.87 9.73 0.63
C TRP A 89 -19.60 10.16 -0.83
N SER A 90 -18.59 9.58 -1.50
CA SER A 90 -18.25 9.93 -2.88
C SER A 90 -19.41 9.61 -3.82
N ARG A 91 -19.58 10.44 -4.86
CA ARG A 91 -20.60 10.23 -5.91
C ARG A 91 -20.19 9.17 -6.92
N ASP A 92 -18.88 9.02 -7.13
CA ASP A 92 -18.31 8.04 -8.06
C ASP A 92 -16.96 7.52 -7.56
N VAL A 93 -16.48 6.45 -8.21
CA VAL A 93 -15.21 5.78 -7.88
C VAL A 93 -13.96 6.55 -8.33
N LYS A 94 -14.10 7.60 -9.14
CA LYS A 94 -12.95 8.33 -9.72
C LYS A 94 -12.17 9.11 -8.65
N ALA A 95 -12.78 9.38 -7.51
CA ALA A 95 -12.09 9.93 -6.35
C ALA A 95 -10.86 9.08 -5.95
N GLY A 96 -10.97 7.75 -6.06
CA GLY A 96 -9.91 6.81 -5.68
C GLY A 96 -8.58 7.02 -6.41
N VAL A 97 -8.60 7.49 -7.66
CA VAL A 97 -7.40 7.72 -8.48
C VAL A 97 -6.43 8.72 -7.83
N ARG A 98 -6.95 9.66 -7.03
CA ARG A 98 -6.14 10.68 -6.33
C ARG A 98 -5.88 10.33 -4.86
N MET A 99 -6.39 9.20 -4.38
CA MET A 99 -6.43 8.83 -2.97
C MET A 99 -5.66 7.53 -2.70
N ILE A 100 -4.57 7.33 -3.45
CA ILE A 100 -3.68 6.17 -3.34
C ILE A 100 -2.79 6.24 -2.10
N ASN A 101 -2.51 7.46 -1.62
CA ASN A 101 -1.78 7.71 -0.40
C ASN A 101 -2.53 8.70 0.51
N ALA A 102 -2.32 8.56 1.82
CA ALA A 102 -2.75 9.51 2.83
C ALA A 102 -1.53 9.97 3.66
N ARG A 103 -1.44 11.26 3.95
CA ARG A 103 -0.33 11.84 4.72
C ARG A 103 -0.62 11.68 6.22
N SER A 104 0.29 11.07 6.98
CA SER A 104 0.13 10.85 8.43
C SER A 104 -0.18 12.15 9.18
N GLU A 105 0.45 13.26 8.80
CA GLU A 105 0.39 14.57 9.46
C GLU A 105 -1.00 15.22 9.42
N THR A 106 -1.80 14.87 8.42
CA THR A 106 -3.15 15.45 8.20
C THR A 106 -4.25 14.41 8.21
N LEU A 107 -3.91 13.15 8.52
CA LEU A 107 -4.79 12.00 8.42
C LEU A 107 -6.04 12.16 9.30
N LEU A 108 -5.85 12.57 10.56
CA LEU A 108 -6.90 12.66 11.59
C LEU A 108 -7.83 13.86 11.43
N THR A 109 -7.40 14.89 10.71
CA THR A 109 -8.18 16.11 10.42
C THR A 109 -8.76 16.13 9.02
N SER A 110 -8.32 15.24 8.13
CA SER A 110 -8.80 15.13 6.75
C SER A 110 -10.26 14.67 6.70
N ARG A 111 -11.11 15.45 6.01
CA ARG A 111 -12.50 15.06 5.71
C ARG A 111 -12.61 13.67 5.05
N ALA A 112 -11.62 13.29 4.26
CA ALA A 112 -11.67 12.07 3.48
C ALA A 112 -11.13 10.84 4.24
N TYR A 113 -10.24 11.04 5.21
CA TYR A 113 -9.53 9.95 5.90
C TYR A 113 -9.86 9.81 7.38
N ALA A 114 -10.21 10.90 8.08
CA ALA A 114 -10.32 10.91 9.52
C ALA A 114 -11.29 9.85 10.07
N SER A 115 -12.43 9.62 9.41
CA SER A 115 -13.38 8.59 9.84
C SER A 115 -12.79 7.17 9.70
N ALA A 116 -12.06 6.91 8.62
CA ALA A 116 -11.40 5.62 8.40
C ALA A 116 -10.20 5.45 9.35
N ALA A 117 -9.44 6.51 9.62
CA ALA A 117 -8.34 6.49 10.58
C ALA A 117 -8.76 6.02 11.98
N ARG A 118 -9.98 6.35 12.42
CA ARG A 118 -10.51 5.97 13.74
C ARG A 118 -11.03 4.54 13.84
N SER A 119 -11.33 3.86 12.73
CA SER A 119 -12.10 2.60 12.80
C SER A 119 -11.91 1.61 11.64
N ARG A 120 -11.19 1.99 10.59
CA ARG A 120 -11.01 1.22 9.36
C ARG A 120 -9.55 1.26 8.93
N ARG A 121 -8.69 0.80 9.85
CA ARG A 121 -7.25 0.65 9.66
C ARG A 121 -6.94 -0.73 9.12
N CYS A 122 -5.96 -0.83 8.25
CA CYS A 122 -5.48 -2.08 7.68
C CYS A 122 -3.96 -2.09 7.58
N LEU A 123 -3.41 -3.28 7.37
CA LEU A 123 -2.03 -3.49 6.97
C LEU A 123 -1.99 -3.88 5.50
N VAL A 124 -1.02 -3.32 4.76
CA VAL A 124 -0.79 -3.65 3.35
C VAL A 124 0.56 -4.37 3.26
N PRO A 125 0.56 -5.71 3.14
CA PRO A 125 1.79 -6.48 3.03
C PRO A 125 2.56 -6.17 1.76
N ALA A 126 3.89 -6.11 1.86
CA ALA A 126 4.78 -5.92 0.73
C ALA A 126 6.15 -6.58 0.96
N ARG A 127 6.85 -6.93 -0.11
CA ARG A 127 8.29 -7.26 -0.06
C ARG A 127 9.18 -6.02 0.02
N GLY A 128 8.60 -4.86 -0.29
CA GLY A 128 9.30 -3.61 -0.52
C GLY A 128 8.53 -2.74 -1.51
N TRP A 129 8.94 -1.50 -1.67
CA TRP A 129 8.32 -0.54 -2.57
C TRP A 129 9.31 0.03 -3.59
N TYR A 130 8.79 0.66 -4.64
CA TYR A 130 9.62 1.35 -5.61
C TYR A 130 9.47 2.86 -5.49
N GLU A 131 10.58 3.57 -5.64
CA GLU A 131 10.61 5.02 -5.85
C GLU A 131 11.55 5.39 -6.99
N TRP A 132 11.28 6.53 -7.64
CA TRP A 132 12.03 6.98 -8.81
C TRP A 132 12.85 8.22 -8.49
N GLN A 133 14.16 8.06 -8.37
CA GLN A 133 15.08 9.17 -8.22
C GLN A 133 15.20 9.93 -9.54
N ALA A 134 15.05 11.25 -9.48
CA ALA A 134 15.30 12.13 -10.62
C ALA A 134 16.78 12.50 -10.67
N SER A 135 17.43 12.23 -11.80
CA SER A 135 18.84 12.56 -12.00
C SER A 135 19.07 14.07 -12.00
N PRO A 136 20.09 14.56 -11.26
CA PRO A 136 20.48 15.97 -11.30
C PRO A 136 21.30 16.34 -12.54
N VAL A 137 21.87 15.35 -13.25
CA VAL A 137 22.85 15.59 -14.34
C VAL A 137 22.48 14.95 -15.68
N ALA A 138 21.56 13.99 -15.70
CA ALA A 138 21.14 13.29 -16.91
C ALA A 138 19.69 13.61 -17.27
N THR A 139 19.41 13.74 -18.56
CA THR A 139 18.06 13.93 -19.10
C THR A 139 17.60 12.74 -19.94
N ASP A 140 16.29 12.56 -20.04
CA ASP A 140 15.67 11.63 -20.97
C ASP A 140 15.57 12.24 -22.38
N ALA A 141 15.13 11.43 -23.35
CA ALA A 141 14.96 11.89 -24.74
C ALA A 141 13.94 13.05 -24.91
N LYS A 142 13.19 13.39 -23.87
CA LYS A 142 12.22 14.50 -23.85
C LYS A 142 12.77 15.71 -23.08
N GLY A 143 14.06 15.69 -22.71
CA GLY A 143 14.73 16.77 -21.97
C GLY A 143 14.33 16.89 -20.51
N LYS A 144 13.64 15.89 -19.94
CA LYS A 144 13.29 15.87 -18.51
C LYS A 144 14.38 15.14 -17.72
N PRO A 145 14.54 15.41 -16.41
CA PRO A 145 15.43 14.61 -15.57
C PRO A 145 15.21 13.11 -15.76
N ARG A 146 16.28 12.39 -16.10
CA ARG A 146 16.24 10.94 -16.26
C ARG A 146 15.85 10.32 -14.92
N LYS A 147 14.84 9.44 -14.90
CA LYS A 147 14.43 8.75 -13.67
C LYS A 147 15.06 7.36 -13.56
N GLN A 148 15.62 7.06 -12.40
CA GLN A 148 16.12 5.73 -12.01
C GLN A 148 15.18 5.14 -10.94
N PRO A 149 14.52 4.01 -11.19
CA PRO A 149 13.81 3.31 -10.13
C PRO A 149 14.78 2.65 -9.14
N PHE A 150 14.42 2.73 -7.88
CA PHE A 150 15.01 2.00 -6.76
C PHE A 150 13.95 1.06 -6.22
N PHE A 151 14.38 -0.12 -5.74
CA PHE A 151 13.57 -0.94 -4.85
C PHE A 151 14.09 -0.73 -3.43
N ILE A 152 13.16 -0.49 -2.51
CA ILE A 152 13.43 -0.26 -1.10
C ILE A 152 12.75 -1.36 -0.28
N SER A 153 13.53 -2.02 0.56
CA SER A 153 13.11 -3.19 1.33
C SER A 153 13.83 -3.25 2.68
N ASP A 154 13.27 -4.01 3.61
CA ASP A 154 13.93 -4.34 4.87
C ASP A 154 14.73 -5.65 4.68
N PRO A 155 16.05 -5.67 4.90
CA PRO A 155 16.86 -6.88 4.77
C PRO A 155 16.65 -7.88 5.91
N GLU A 156 16.11 -7.44 7.06
CA GLU A 156 15.81 -8.30 8.22
C GLU A 156 14.40 -8.89 8.12
N GLU A 157 13.47 -8.19 7.46
CA GLU A 157 12.06 -8.56 7.37
C GLU A 157 11.64 -8.94 5.93
N PRO A 158 11.38 -10.23 5.63
CA PRO A 158 11.01 -10.66 4.28
C PRO A 158 9.62 -10.17 3.85
N ILE A 159 8.76 -9.77 4.80
CA ILE A 159 7.44 -9.18 4.54
C ILE A 159 7.28 -8.00 5.48
N ILE A 160 7.18 -6.80 4.92
CA ILE A 160 6.87 -5.58 5.65
C ILE A 160 5.38 -5.24 5.54
N ALA A 161 4.88 -4.43 6.46
CA ALA A 161 3.49 -4.02 6.51
C ALA A 161 3.35 -2.50 6.47
N PHE A 162 2.80 -1.96 5.38
CA PHE A 162 2.43 -0.55 5.35
C PHE A 162 1.17 -0.32 6.18
N ALA A 163 1.16 0.73 7.00
CA ALA A 163 -0.06 1.24 7.59
C ALA A 163 -0.99 1.74 6.48
N GLY A 164 -2.23 1.28 6.50
CA GLY A 164 -3.25 1.65 5.53
C GLY A 164 -4.58 1.98 6.17
N LEU A 165 -5.44 2.63 5.39
CA LEU A 165 -6.86 2.77 5.72
C LEU A 165 -7.69 2.11 4.63
N TYR A 166 -8.86 1.58 5.00
CA TYR A 166 -9.81 1.04 4.04
C TYR A 166 -11.18 1.72 4.14
N GLU A 167 -11.96 1.61 3.05
CA GLU A 167 -13.34 2.06 3.03
C GLU A 167 -14.26 1.15 2.23
N PHE A 168 -15.54 1.18 2.61
CA PHE A 168 -16.64 0.63 1.83
C PHE A 168 -17.38 1.74 1.11
N TRP A 169 -17.48 1.63 -0.21
CA TRP A 169 -18.28 2.52 -1.03
C TRP A 169 -19.45 1.77 -1.64
N ARG A 170 -20.67 2.30 -1.45
CA ARG A 170 -21.91 1.71 -1.95
C ARG A 170 -22.24 2.26 -3.34
N ASP A 171 -22.39 1.37 -4.30
CA ASP A 171 -23.02 1.71 -5.57
C ASP A 171 -24.52 1.82 -5.40
N ARG A 172 -25.04 3.03 -5.61
CA ARG A 172 -26.47 3.29 -5.52
C ARG A 172 -27.23 2.91 -6.79
N THR A 173 -26.53 2.52 -7.86
CA THR A 173 -27.16 2.03 -9.09
C THR A 173 -27.54 0.55 -9.00
N VAL A 174 -26.93 -0.22 -8.09
CA VAL A 174 -27.31 -1.60 -7.82
C VAL A 174 -28.41 -1.63 -6.76
N ALA A 175 -29.59 -2.13 -7.16
CA ALA A 175 -30.81 -2.07 -6.36
C ALA A 175 -30.74 -2.91 -5.08
N ASP A 176 -30.19 -4.13 -5.16
CA ASP A 176 -30.12 -5.02 -4.00
C ASP A 176 -28.95 -4.63 -3.09
N SER A 177 -29.26 -4.19 -1.88
CA SER A 177 -28.27 -3.84 -0.85
C SER A 177 -27.40 -5.00 -0.39
N ALA A 178 -27.90 -6.24 -0.55
CA ALA A 178 -27.22 -7.46 -0.17
C ALA A 178 -26.30 -8.01 -1.27
N ASP A 179 -26.40 -7.53 -2.51
CA ASP A 179 -25.51 -7.93 -3.60
C ASP A 179 -24.06 -7.54 -3.27
N PRO A 180 -23.11 -8.50 -3.20
CA PRO A 180 -21.70 -8.20 -2.98
C PRO A 180 -21.11 -7.23 -4.01
N MET A 181 -21.59 -7.28 -5.27
CA MET A 181 -21.12 -6.41 -6.35
C MET A 181 -21.55 -4.96 -6.21
N ALA A 182 -22.48 -4.69 -5.30
CA ALA A 182 -22.92 -3.35 -5.02
C ALA A 182 -22.01 -2.60 -4.04
N TRP A 183 -21.01 -3.27 -3.49
CA TRP A 183 -20.02 -2.68 -2.59
C TRP A 183 -18.63 -2.74 -3.22
N LEU A 184 -17.94 -1.61 -3.23
CA LEU A 184 -16.52 -1.53 -3.53
C LEU A 184 -15.76 -1.38 -2.22
N THR A 185 -14.79 -2.27 -1.97
CA THR A 185 -13.85 -2.10 -0.85
C THR A 185 -12.54 -1.57 -1.40
N THR A 186 -12.09 -0.43 -0.87
CA THR A 186 -10.88 0.27 -1.32
C THR A 186 -9.94 0.52 -0.17
N PHE A 187 -8.66 0.75 -0.46
CA PHE A 187 -7.66 1.13 0.54
C PHE A 187 -6.72 2.23 0.06
N THR A 188 -6.01 2.84 1.00
CA THR A 188 -4.94 3.81 0.77
C THR A 188 -3.76 3.48 1.66
N ILE A 189 -2.55 3.82 1.21
CA ILE A 189 -1.31 3.62 1.99
C ILE A 189 -0.98 4.93 2.72
N ILE A 190 -0.74 4.86 4.03
CA ILE A 190 -0.29 6.00 4.81
C ILE A 190 1.18 6.27 4.49
N THR A 191 1.52 7.54 4.34
CA THR A 191 2.88 8.00 4.04
C THR A 191 3.34 9.01 5.07
N THR A 192 4.63 8.99 5.33
CA THR A 192 5.35 9.91 6.22
C THR A 192 6.55 10.53 5.46
N ASP A 193 7.27 11.45 6.09
CA ASP A 193 8.53 11.96 5.56
C ASP A 193 9.54 10.82 5.38
N ALA A 194 10.32 10.88 4.31
CA ALA A 194 11.36 9.87 4.06
C ALA A 194 12.46 9.96 5.11
N ASP A 195 12.95 8.79 5.54
CA ASP A 195 14.10 8.72 6.44
C ASP A 195 15.36 9.31 5.76
N PRO A 196 16.35 9.77 6.54
CA PRO A 196 17.63 10.21 6.00
C PRO A 196 18.25 9.15 5.07
N GLY A 197 18.67 9.57 3.87
CA GLY A 197 19.18 8.71 2.81
C GLY A 197 18.11 8.35 1.78
N LEU A 198 16.92 7.93 2.22
CA LEU A 198 15.78 7.70 1.32
C LEU A 198 15.21 9.00 0.74
N ASP A 199 15.34 10.10 1.49
CA ASP A 199 15.01 11.46 1.05
C ASP A 199 15.80 11.91 -0.20
N ARG A 200 16.96 11.31 -0.47
CA ARG A 200 17.73 11.49 -1.72
C ARG A 200 17.08 10.82 -2.94
N ILE A 201 16.16 9.89 -2.73
CA ILE A 201 15.39 9.22 -3.79
C ILE A 201 14.03 9.93 -3.94
N HIS A 202 13.32 10.12 -2.84
CA HIS A 202 12.02 10.81 -2.80
C HIS A 202 11.76 11.38 -1.40
N ASP A 203 11.12 12.55 -1.29
CA ASP A 203 10.79 13.23 -0.02
C ASP A 203 9.79 12.48 0.89
N ARG A 204 9.21 11.36 0.45
CA ARG A 204 8.15 10.65 1.18
C ARG A 204 8.34 9.15 1.06
N GLN A 205 7.96 8.44 2.13
CA GLN A 205 7.96 6.98 2.18
C GLN A 205 6.64 6.44 2.74
N PRO A 206 6.28 5.16 2.52
CA PRO A 206 5.17 4.55 3.23
C PRO A 206 5.49 4.45 4.74
N LEU A 207 4.48 4.63 5.59
CA LEU A 207 4.61 4.34 7.02
C LEU A 207 4.58 2.82 7.19
N VAL A 208 5.70 2.22 7.59
CA VAL A 208 5.82 0.78 7.83
C VAL A 208 5.79 0.52 9.33
N LEU A 209 4.88 -0.34 9.78
CA LEU A 209 4.70 -0.68 11.19
C LEU A 209 5.49 -1.93 11.58
N GLU A 210 6.00 -1.95 12.81
CA GLU A 210 6.66 -3.14 13.38
C GLU A 210 5.62 -4.23 13.71
N PRO A 211 5.99 -5.52 13.64
CA PRO A 211 5.10 -6.63 13.99
C PRO A 211 4.42 -6.47 15.36
N ALA A 212 5.13 -5.91 16.33
CA ALA A 212 4.62 -5.65 17.68
C ALA A 212 3.43 -4.67 17.71
N ASP A 213 3.32 -3.78 16.73
CA ASP A 213 2.29 -2.73 16.68
C ASP A 213 1.07 -3.14 15.83
N TRP A 214 1.16 -4.25 15.09
CA TRP A 214 0.11 -4.67 14.15
C TRP A 214 -1.24 -4.91 14.84
N SER A 215 -1.24 -5.60 15.99
CA SER A 215 -2.46 -5.86 16.75
C SER A 215 -3.12 -4.58 17.23
N THR A 216 -2.34 -3.65 17.78
CA THR A 216 -2.82 -2.34 18.25
C THR A 216 -3.35 -1.49 17.11
N TRP A 217 -2.63 -1.47 15.97
CA TRP A 217 -3.07 -0.75 14.77
C TRP A 217 -4.38 -1.31 14.20
N LEU A 218 -4.56 -2.62 14.20
CA LEU A 218 -5.75 -3.27 13.66
C LEU A 218 -6.96 -3.26 14.61
N ASP A 219 -6.77 -3.02 15.90
CA ASP A 219 -7.85 -3.07 16.89
C ASP A 219 -8.95 -2.01 16.60
N PRO A 220 -10.17 -2.40 16.22
CA PRO A 220 -11.24 -1.45 15.94
C PRO A 220 -11.76 -0.71 17.19
N ALA A 221 -11.44 -1.18 18.40
CA ALA A 221 -11.79 -0.51 19.65
C ALA A 221 -10.86 0.67 19.97
N LEU A 222 -9.65 0.71 19.41
CA LEU A 222 -8.73 1.83 19.52
C LEU A 222 -9.26 3.02 18.71
N THR A 223 -9.95 3.92 19.39
CA THR A 223 -10.65 5.08 18.80
C THR A 223 -10.12 6.43 19.29
N ASP A 224 -9.29 6.43 20.35
CA ASP A 224 -8.66 7.64 20.85
C ASP A 224 -7.64 8.18 19.83
N GLU A 225 -7.75 9.47 19.50
CA GLU A 225 -6.91 10.08 18.47
C GLU A 225 -5.46 10.25 18.91
N SER A 226 -5.19 10.37 20.21
CA SER A 226 -3.81 10.48 20.70
C SER A 226 -3.06 9.16 20.58
N ASP A 227 -3.70 8.04 20.95
CA ASP A 227 -3.10 6.72 20.76
C ASP A 227 -2.86 6.39 19.29
N ILE A 228 -3.81 6.76 18.40
CA ILE A 228 -3.63 6.60 16.95
C ILE A 228 -2.50 7.50 16.45
N ALA A 229 -2.39 8.74 16.94
CA ALA A 229 -1.32 9.66 16.55
C ALA A 229 0.06 9.13 16.94
N ASP A 230 0.18 8.48 18.11
CA ASP A 230 1.44 7.86 18.55
C ASP A 230 1.89 6.75 17.60
N LEU A 231 0.96 5.89 17.13
CA LEU A 231 1.25 4.88 16.10
C LEU A 231 1.65 5.52 14.76
N LEU A 232 1.02 6.65 14.38
CA LEU A 232 1.35 7.37 13.16
C LEU A 232 2.70 8.09 13.21
N ALA A 233 3.20 8.39 14.40
CA ALA A 233 4.49 9.01 14.65
C ALA A 233 5.64 7.99 14.72
N PHE A 234 5.36 6.69 14.58
CA PHE A 234 6.36 5.64 14.57
C PHE A 234 7.46 5.92 13.53
N SER A 235 8.73 5.80 13.94
CA SER A 235 9.89 5.93 13.06
C SER A 235 11.03 5.05 13.57
N ARG A 236 11.71 4.34 12.65
CA ARG A 236 12.93 3.57 12.90
C ARG A 236 13.90 3.80 11.73
N PRO A 237 14.56 4.98 11.66
CA PRO A 237 15.40 5.32 10.52
C PRO A 237 16.57 4.35 10.35
N GLY A 238 16.96 4.10 9.09
CA GLY A 238 18.13 3.29 8.75
C GLY A 238 17.90 1.78 8.67
N ARG A 239 16.67 1.28 8.89
CA ARG A 239 16.36 -0.15 8.71
C ARG A 239 16.19 -0.58 7.25
N PHE A 240 15.92 0.36 6.35
CA PHE A 240 15.66 0.04 4.94
C PHE A 240 16.91 0.19 4.08
N THR A 241 17.09 -0.75 3.16
CA THR A 241 18.09 -0.68 2.10
C THR A 241 17.41 -0.31 0.79
N ALA A 242 18.04 0.59 0.03
CA ALA A 242 17.59 0.98 -1.29
C ALA A 242 18.65 0.65 -2.34
N TYR A 243 18.26 -0.02 -3.42
CA TYR A 243 19.16 -0.34 -4.53
C TYR A 243 18.49 -0.11 -5.88
N PRO A 244 19.24 0.28 -6.92
CA PRO A 244 18.67 0.60 -8.23
C PRO A 244 18.22 -0.68 -8.93
N VAL A 245 17.07 -0.62 -9.59
CA VAL A 245 16.49 -1.75 -10.35
C VAL A 245 16.24 -1.36 -11.81
N SER A 246 15.83 -2.34 -12.62
CA SER A 246 15.57 -2.11 -14.04
C SER A 246 14.45 -1.09 -14.27
N ARG A 247 14.65 -0.21 -15.26
CA ARG A 247 13.60 0.73 -15.72
C ARG A 247 12.34 0.03 -16.24
N ALA A 248 12.40 -1.28 -16.52
CA ALA A 248 11.26 -2.10 -16.90
C ALA A 248 10.07 -1.95 -15.95
N VAL A 249 10.32 -1.80 -14.63
CA VAL A 249 9.26 -1.61 -13.62
C VAL A 249 8.40 -0.38 -13.92
N SER A 250 8.92 0.65 -14.60
CA SER A 250 8.15 1.85 -14.96
C SER A 250 6.93 1.56 -15.82
N SER A 251 6.95 0.47 -16.59
CA SER A 251 5.81 -0.03 -17.36
C SER A 251 4.86 -0.82 -16.47
N ASN A 252 3.58 -0.43 -16.42
CA ASN A 252 2.54 -1.17 -15.68
C ASN A 252 2.20 -2.54 -16.28
N ARG A 253 2.74 -2.87 -17.47
CA ARG A 253 2.60 -4.17 -18.12
C ARG A 253 3.70 -5.16 -17.75
N SER A 254 4.79 -4.67 -17.16
CA SER A 254 5.90 -5.52 -16.76
C SER A 254 5.61 -6.12 -15.39
N ASN A 255 5.72 -7.43 -15.25
CA ASN A 255 5.62 -8.13 -13.97
C ASN A 255 6.57 -9.33 -13.97
N GLY A 256 7.13 -9.66 -12.81
CA GLY A 256 7.97 -10.82 -12.60
C GLY A 256 9.08 -10.58 -11.57
N PRO A 257 9.69 -11.65 -11.05
CA PRO A 257 10.70 -11.57 -10.00
C PRO A 257 11.92 -10.73 -10.39
N HIS A 258 12.29 -10.72 -11.66
CA HIS A 258 13.39 -9.91 -12.18
C HIS A 258 13.25 -8.40 -11.97
N LEU A 259 12.06 -7.89 -11.61
CA LEU A 259 11.86 -6.46 -11.37
C LEU A 259 12.45 -5.96 -10.06
N ILE A 260 12.74 -6.86 -9.11
CA ILE A 260 13.41 -6.54 -7.85
C ILE A 260 14.90 -6.90 -7.88
N ASP A 261 15.43 -7.34 -9.02
CA ASP A 261 16.87 -7.60 -9.15
C ASP A 261 17.63 -6.28 -9.30
N PRO A 262 18.78 -6.12 -8.59
CA PRO A 262 19.62 -4.94 -8.74
C PRO A 262 20.20 -4.88 -10.16
N VAL A 263 20.30 -3.67 -10.70
CA VAL A 263 21.06 -3.44 -11.95
C VAL A 263 22.54 -3.20 -11.66
N ALA A 264 23.39 -3.50 -12.63
CA ALA A 264 24.82 -3.26 -12.49
C ALA A 264 25.15 -1.76 -12.50
N ALA A 265 26.23 -1.38 -11.80
CA ALA A 265 26.62 0.03 -11.64
C ALA A 265 26.97 0.73 -12.96
N ASP A 266 27.43 -0.02 -13.97
CA ASP A 266 27.73 0.47 -15.32
C ASP A 266 26.49 0.75 -16.17
N GLU A 267 25.31 0.29 -15.75
CA GLU A 267 24.01 0.63 -16.35
C GLU A 267 23.39 1.91 -15.77
N LEU A 268 23.95 2.43 -14.67
CA LEU A 268 23.47 3.64 -14.01
C LEU A 268 23.93 4.87 -14.77
N VAL A 269 23.05 5.87 -14.84
CA VAL A 269 23.34 7.14 -15.54
C VAL A 269 22.79 8.29 -14.71
N GLY A 270 23.70 9.10 -14.16
CA GLY A 270 23.42 10.26 -13.34
C GLY A 270 22.60 9.96 -12.08
N VAL A 271 22.85 8.81 -11.46
CA VAL A 271 22.15 8.36 -10.24
C VAL A 271 22.85 8.93 -9.03
N VAL A 272 22.12 9.40 -8.03
CA VAL A 272 22.70 9.84 -6.75
C VAL A 272 22.69 8.65 -5.81
N ASP A 273 23.86 8.27 -5.31
CA ASP A 273 24.00 7.22 -4.31
C ASP A 273 23.21 7.61 -3.03
N PRO A 274 22.25 6.78 -2.57
CA PRO A 274 21.44 7.09 -1.41
C PRO A 274 22.21 7.16 -0.10
N GLU A 275 23.39 6.55 0.02
CA GLU A 275 24.21 6.52 1.23
C GLU A 275 25.22 7.68 1.22
N THR A 276 25.98 7.81 0.14
CA THR A 276 27.10 8.76 0.04
C THR A 276 26.71 10.12 -0.54
N GLY A 277 25.64 10.17 -1.35
CA GLY A 277 25.25 11.35 -2.11
C GLY A 277 26.08 11.62 -3.36
N GLU A 278 27.01 10.73 -3.71
CA GLU A 278 27.82 10.84 -4.93
C GLU A 278 27.00 10.56 -6.19
N ILE A 279 27.42 11.13 -7.33
CA ILE A 279 26.78 10.87 -8.62
C ILE A 279 27.47 9.71 -9.32
N ILE A 280 26.72 8.64 -9.59
CA ILE A 280 27.14 7.43 -10.30
C ILE A 280 26.73 7.51 -11.76
N GLY A 281 27.64 7.15 -12.67
CA GLY A 281 27.39 7.15 -14.11
C GLY A 281 27.20 8.55 -14.70
N GLY A 282 27.89 9.54 -14.12
CA GLY A 282 27.99 10.91 -14.63
C GLY A 282 29.07 11.09 -15.68
#